data_AF-A0A926JY13-F1
#
_entry.id   AF-A0A926JY13-F1
#
_cell.length_a   1.000
_cell.length_b   1.000
_cell.length_c   1.000
_cell.angle_alpha   90.00
_cell.angle_beta   90.00
_cell.angle_gamma   90.00
#
_symmetry.space_group_name_H-M   'P 1'
#
loop_
_entity.id
_entity.type
_entity.pdbx_description
1 polymer ?
#
loop_
_entity_poly.entity_id
_entity_poly.type
_entity_poly.pdbx_seq_one_letter_code
_entity_poly.pdbx_strand_id
1 'polypeptide(L)'
;MPGEELEFAGHDERYLVEKVPNPGEILLTANRHYAGALVKSVPAYQLTWSVDGAFPWEPGYPYRPESQPRPGTFSALGTDGGDAVTCTCGLH
;
A
#
# COMPACT_ATOMS: atom_id res chain seq x y z
N MET A 1 11.48 0.66 11.02
CA MET A 1 10.72 1.64 11.82
C MET A 1 10.02 2.62 10.88
N PRO A 2 8.90 3.26 11.26
CA PRO A 2 8.25 4.25 10.39
C PRO A 2 9.20 5.40 10.08
N GLY A 3 9.29 5.81 8.81
CA GLY A 3 10.24 6.80 8.32
C GLY A 3 11.65 6.24 8.07
N GLU A 4 11.88 4.95 8.30
CA GLU A 4 13.13 4.30 7.93
C GLU A 4 13.19 4.07 6.42
N GLU A 5 14.34 4.35 5.83
CA GLU A 5 14.66 4.00 4.45
C GLU A 5 15.48 2.71 4.45
N LEU A 6 15.03 1.74 3.65
CA LEU A 6 15.66 0.44 3.50
C LEU A 6 16.30 0.32 2.12
N GLU A 7 17.49 -0.26 2.12
CA GLU A 7 18.23 -0.63 0.90
C GLU A 7 18.48 -2.14 0.94
N PHE A 8 18.27 -2.81 -0.18
CA PHE A 8 18.49 -4.25 -0.30
C PHE A 8 19.65 -4.51 -1.26
N ALA A 9 20.59 -5.38 -0.84
CA ALA A 9 21.75 -5.69 -1.67
C ALA A 9 21.31 -6.28 -3.02
N GLY A 10 21.80 -5.69 -4.12
CA GLY A 10 21.44 -6.09 -5.49
C GLY A 10 20.21 -5.40 -6.08
N HIS A 11 19.64 -4.43 -5.37
CA HIS A 11 18.53 -3.59 -5.81
C HIS A 11 18.96 -2.13 -5.87
N ASP A 12 18.60 -1.43 -6.95
CA ASP A 12 18.91 0.00 -7.12
C ASP A 12 17.84 0.88 -6.45
N GLU A 13 16.66 0.34 -6.20
CA GLU A 13 15.57 1.03 -5.54
C GLU A 13 15.70 1.07 -4.02
N ARG A 14 15.21 2.18 -3.45
CA ARG A 14 15.15 2.46 -2.01
C ARG A 14 13.70 2.36 -1.56
N TYR A 15 13.49 1.90 -0.33
CA TYR A 15 12.16 1.68 0.22
C TYR A 15 11.94 2.50 1.50
N LEU A 16 10.99 3.44 1.47
CA LEU A 16 10.53 4.15 2.66
C LEU A 16 9.45 3.34 3.39
N VAL A 17 9.65 3.07 4.67
CA VAL A 17 8.66 2.39 5.52
C VAL A 17 7.68 3.42 6.07
N GLU A 18 6.41 3.33 5.68
CA GLU A 18 5.38 4.28 6.09
C GLU A 18 4.27 3.61 6.91
N LYS A 19 3.77 4.30 7.94
CA LYS A 19 2.66 3.80 8.75
C LYS A 19 1.35 3.93 7.98
N VAL A 20 0.58 2.86 7.94
CA VAL A 20 -0.78 2.89 7.40
C VAL A 20 -1.75 3.41 8.47
N PRO A 21 -2.50 4.50 8.22
CA PRO A 21 -3.37 5.10 9.23
C PRO A 21 -4.67 4.32 9.46
N ASN A 22 -5.17 3.60 8.46
CA ASN A 22 -6.45 2.88 8.44
C ASN A 22 -6.31 1.37 8.12
N PRO A 23 -5.45 0.62 8.84
CA PRO A 23 -5.19 -0.79 8.50
C PRO A 23 -6.45 -1.67 8.61
N GLY A 24 -7.44 -1.28 9.43
CA GLY A 24 -8.72 -1.97 9.57
C GLY A 24 -9.57 -1.98 8.29
N GLU A 25 -9.41 -0.97 7.44
CA GLU A 25 -10.16 -0.82 6.18
C GLU A 25 -9.50 -1.59 5.04
N ILE A 26 -8.19 -1.87 5.14
CA ILE A 26 -7.38 -2.45 4.07
C ILE A 26 -7.08 -3.93 4.30
N LEU A 27 -6.81 -4.33 5.55
CA LEU A 27 -6.31 -5.67 5.88
C LEU A 27 -7.40 -6.62 6.40
N LEU A 28 -8.54 -6.70 5.71
CA LEU A 28 -9.71 -7.48 6.15
C LEU A 28 -9.38 -8.97 6.43
N THR A 29 -8.67 -9.64 5.53
CA THR A 29 -8.30 -11.05 5.69
C THR A 29 -7.31 -11.27 6.83
N ALA A 30 -6.33 -10.38 6.98
CA ALA A 30 -5.36 -10.48 8.07
C ALA A 30 -6.03 -10.27 9.44
N ASN A 31 -6.93 -9.28 9.54
CA ASN A 31 -7.69 -9.04 10.78
C ASN A 31 -8.57 -10.23 11.15
N ARG A 32 -9.20 -10.90 10.17
CA ARG A 32 -9.93 -12.15 10.40
C ARG A 32 -9.02 -13.28 10.89
N HIS A 33 -7.85 -13.45 10.27
CA HIS A 33 -6.90 -14.51 10.64
C HIS A 33 -6.40 -14.35 12.09
N TYR A 34 -6.09 -13.13 12.50
CA TYR A 34 -5.62 -12.82 13.85
C TYR A 34 -6.75 -12.56 14.86
N ALA A 35 -8.00 -12.88 14.53
CA ALA A 35 -9.20 -12.65 15.36
C ALA A 35 -9.33 -11.19 15.87
N GLY A 36 -8.77 -10.23 15.15
CA GLY A 36 -8.86 -8.81 15.46
C GLY A 36 -10.20 -8.22 15.04
N ALA A 37 -10.91 -7.58 15.96
CA ALA A 37 -12.02 -6.70 15.58
C ALA A 37 -11.49 -5.60 14.65
N LEU A 38 -12.26 -5.15 13.65
CA LEU A 38 -11.83 -4.10 12.72
C LEU A 38 -11.35 -2.81 13.43
N VAL A 39 -11.96 -2.51 14.59
CA VAL A 39 -11.59 -1.40 15.48
C VAL A 39 -10.27 -1.60 16.25
N LYS A 40 -9.74 -2.83 16.26
CA LYS A 40 -8.44 -3.24 16.82
C LYS A 40 -7.67 -4.03 15.75
N SER A 41 -7.51 -3.41 14.58
CA SER A 41 -6.71 -3.97 13.49
C SER A 41 -5.25 -4.18 13.91
N VAL A 42 -4.60 -5.16 13.30
CA VAL A 42 -3.13 -5.28 13.40
C VAL A 42 -2.48 -4.00 12.84
N PRO A 43 -1.42 -3.46 13.46
CA PRO A 43 -0.64 -2.38 12.89
C PRO A 43 -0.08 -2.80 11.53
N ALA A 44 -0.08 -1.86 10.57
CA ALA A 44 0.43 -2.12 9.23
C ALA A 44 1.38 -1.03 8.76
N TYR A 45 2.30 -1.44 7.90
CA TYR A 45 3.24 -0.58 7.22
C TYR A 45 3.12 -0.79 5.72
N GLN A 46 3.26 0.28 4.96
CA GLN A 46 3.40 0.27 3.51
C GLN A 46 4.87 0.57 3.18
N LEU A 47 5.41 -0.14 2.19
CA LEU A 47 6.72 0.17 1.64
C LEU A 47 6.53 1.03 0.39
N THR A 48 6.98 2.27 0.45
CA THR A 48 7.02 3.16 -0.70
C THR A 48 8.37 3.03 -1.39
N TRP A 49 8.36 2.64 -2.66
CA TRP A 49 9.56 2.36 -3.42
C TRP A 49 9.93 3.52 -4.36
N SER A 50 11.23 3.76 -4.51
CA SER A 50 11.77 4.75 -5.44
C SER A 50 11.98 4.16 -6.84
N VAL A 51 12.02 5.01 -7.86
CA VAL A 51 12.52 4.66 -9.21
C VAL A 51 13.68 5.57 -9.54
N ASP A 52 14.82 4.99 -9.93
CA ASP A 52 16.04 5.75 -10.25
C ASP A 52 16.39 6.77 -9.14
N GLY A 53 16.17 6.37 -7.89
CA GLY A 53 16.39 7.19 -6.70
C GLY A 53 15.28 8.19 -6.36
N ALA A 54 14.28 8.42 -7.21
CA ALA A 54 13.18 9.35 -6.94
C ALA A 54 11.98 8.64 -6.28
N PHE A 55 11.41 9.23 -5.24
CA PHE A 55 10.13 8.81 -4.65
C PHE A 55 8.92 9.44 -5.37
N PRO A 56 7.69 8.93 -5.17
CA PRO A 56 6.50 9.39 -5.90
C PRO A 56 6.18 10.90 -5.86
N TRP A 57 6.64 11.61 -4.82
CA TRP A 57 6.45 13.07 -4.69
C TRP A 57 7.63 13.89 -5.22
N GLU A 58 8.71 13.23 -5.62
CA GLU A 58 9.93 13.90 -6.08
C GLU A 58 9.89 14.13 -7.60
N PRO A 59 10.46 15.25 -8.08
CA PRO A 59 10.65 15.45 -9.50
C PRO A 59 11.48 14.31 -10.10
N GLY A 60 10.99 13.73 -11.20
CA GLY A 60 11.67 12.65 -11.91
C GLY A 60 11.09 11.26 -11.68
N TYR A 61 10.14 11.08 -10.76
CA TYR A 61 9.41 9.82 -10.65
C TYR A 61 8.57 9.56 -11.91
N PRO A 62 8.74 8.42 -12.60
CA PRO A 62 8.15 8.23 -13.93
C PRO A 62 6.71 7.72 -13.91
N TYR A 63 6.23 7.19 -12.77
CA TYR A 63 4.91 6.58 -12.67
C TYR A 63 3.86 7.53 -12.13
N ARG A 64 2.60 7.27 -12.48
CA ARG A 64 1.46 8.04 -12.00
C ARG A 64 1.16 7.71 -10.52
N PRO A 65 0.54 8.63 -9.75
CA PRO A 65 0.24 8.43 -8.32
C PRO A 65 -0.57 7.17 -8.02
N GLU A 66 -1.40 6.71 -8.95
CA GLU A 66 -2.23 5.50 -8.79
C GLU A 66 -1.40 4.21 -8.79
N SER A 67 -0.17 4.26 -9.34
CA SER A 67 0.76 3.12 -9.35
C SER A 67 1.28 2.82 -7.94
N GLN A 68 1.30 3.83 -7.07
CA GLN A 68 1.72 3.70 -5.68
C GLN A 68 0.93 4.68 -4.80
N PRO A 69 -0.35 4.37 -4.49
CA PRO A 69 -1.18 5.24 -3.68
C PRO A 69 -0.54 5.49 -2.31
N ARG A 70 -0.74 6.68 -1.76
CA ARG A 70 -0.17 7.05 -0.46
C ARG A 70 -0.82 6.22 0.67
N PRO A 71 -0.11 5.99 1.79
CA PRO A 71 -0.65 5.21 2.89
C PRO A 71 -2.03 5.72 3.34
N GLY A 72 -3.01 4.83 3.26
CA GLY A 72 -4.39 5.09 3.67
C GLY A 72 -5.28 5.80 2.66
N THR A 73 -4.80 6.08 1.46
CA THR A 73 -5.67 6.50 0.34
C THR A 73 -6.21 5.32 -0.45
N PHE A 74 -5.64 4.12 -0.26
CA PHE A 74 -6.17 2.91 -0.86
C PHE A 74 -7.52 2.55 -0.23
N SER A 75 -8.52 2.28 -1.08
CA SER A 75 -9.81 1.74 -0.67
C SER A 75 -10.09 0.45 -1.46
N ALA A 76 -10.34 -0.64 -0.74
CA ALA A 76 -10.87 -1.87 -1.32
C ALA A 76 -12.37 -1.76 -1.66
N LEU A 77 -13.04 -0.77 -1.07
CA LEU A 77 -14.41 -0.39 -1.41
C LEU A 77 -14.28 0.55 -2.61
N GLY A 78 -14.34 0.00 -3.82
CA GLY A 78 -14.26 0.80 -5.04
C GLY A 78 -15.28 1.92 -5.02
N THR A 79 -14.84 3.18 -5.04
CA THR A 79 -15.69 4.32 -5.35
C THR A 79 -15.75 4.52 -6.86
N ASP A 80 -15.98 3.45 -7.60
CA ASP A 80 -16.21 3.54 -9.04
C ASP A 80 -17.71 3.68 -9.25
N GLY A 81 -18.15 4.93 -9.33
CA GLY A 81 -19.40 5.30 -9.99
C GLY A 81 -19.33 5.15 -11.51
N GLY A 82 -18.67 4.11 -12.02
CA GLY A 82 -18.45 3.88 -13.45
C GLY A 82 -17.65 2.61 -13.69
N ASP A 83 -18.33 1.60 -14.20
CA ASP A 83 -17.83 0.32 -14.69
C ASP A 83 -17.17 -0.61 -13.67
N ALA A 84 -17.97 -1.61 -13.27
CA ALA A 84 -17.55 -2.79 -12.54
C ALA A 84 -16.48 -3.57 -13.33
N VAL A 85 -15.21 -3.19 -13.20
CA VAL A 85 -14.11 -4.12 -13.45
C VAL A 85 -14.15 -5.13 -12.32
N THR A 86 -14.72 -6.28 -12.62
CA THR A 86 -14.70 -7.45 -11.75
C THR A 86 -13.26 -7.93 -11.65
N CYS A 87 -12.51 -7.41 -10.68
CA CYS A 87 -11.27 -8.04 -10.22
C CYS A 87 -11.63 -9.39 -9.58
N THR A 88 -11.78 -10.41 -10.43
CA THR A 88 -12.01 -11.79 -10.00
C THR A 88 -10.68 -12.42 -9.61
N CYS A 89 -10.34 -12.29 -8.33
CA CYS A 89 -9.27 -13.07 -7.74
C CYS A 89 -9.76 -14.54 -7.61
N GLY A 90 -9.44 -15.37 -8.60
CA GLY A 90 -9.26 -16.82 -8.42
C GLY A 90 -10.51 -17.69 -8.21
N LEU A 91 -11.28 -17.93 -9.28
CA LEU A 91 -12.10 -19.14 -9.41
C LEU A 91 -11.54 -20.00 -10.55
N HIS A 92 -10.67 -20.93 -10.19
CA HIS A 92 -10.45 -22.19 -10.91
C HIS A 92 -11.07 -23.32 -10.09
#